data_AF-A0A7K0KDA6-F1
#
_entry.id   AF-A0A7K0KDA6-F1
#
_cell.length_a   1.000
_cell.length_b   1.000
_cell.length_c   1.000
_cell.angle_alpha   90.00
_cell.angle_beta   90.00
_cell.angle_gamma   90.00
#
_symmetry.space_group_name_H-M   'P 1'
#
loop_
_entity.id
_entity.type
_entity.pdbx_description
1 polymer ?
#
loop_
_entity_poly.entity_id
_entity_poly.type
_entity_poly.pdbx_seq_one_letter_code
_entity_poly.pdbx_strand_id
1 'polypeptide(L)' 'MAAEHKTLGGDSGTPTGIRRPTNATTVTVPTNIRYNLKGQRVDEHYKGIVVVNGKKIIVK' A
#
# COMPACT_ATOMS: atom_id res chain seq x y z
N MET A 1 30.52 -0.54 -30.82
CA MET A 1 29.40 0.44 -30.78
C MET A 1 29.29 0.92 -29.34
N ALA A 2 29.61 2.19 -29.07
CA ALA A 2 29.51 2.75 -27.72
C ALA A 2 28.09 3.28 -27.49
N ALA A 3 27.49 2.95 -26.34
CA ALA A 3 26.15 3.42 -25.97
C ALA A 3 26.23 4.84 -25.43
N GLU A 4 25.33 5.70 -25.91
CA GLU A 4 25.25 7.11 -25.55
C GLU A 4 24.47 7.24 -24.23
N HIS A 5 25.13 7.73 -23.18
CA HIS A 5 24.49 7.99 -21.89
C HIS A 5 23.96 9.43 -21.85
N LYS A 6 22.64 9.57 -21.73
CA LYS A 6 21.98 10.88 -21.63
C LYS A 6 21.54 11.14 -20.19
N THR A 7 22.23 12.04 -19.50
CA THR A 7 21.82 12.56 -18.20
C THR A 7 20.75 13.61 -18.36
N LEU A 8 19.62 13.40 -17.68
CA LEU A 8 18.60 14.42 -17.45
C LEU A 8 19.18 15.38 -16.39
N GLY A 9 19.13 16.70 -16.66
CA GLY A 9 19.76 17.73 -15.84
C GLY A 9 19.39 17.61 -14.35
N GLY A 10 20.39 17.75 -13.49
CA GLY A 10 20.19 17.71 -12.04
C GLY A 10 19.56 19.02 -11.56
N ASP A 11 18.27 18.99 -11.26
CA ASP A 11 17.60 20.07 -10.55
C ASP A 11 18.17 20.15 -9.12
N SER A 12 18.92 21.21 -8.83
CA SER A 12 19.44 21.52 -7.50
C SER A 12 18.36 22.15 -6.62
N GLY A 13 17.20 21.51 -6.53
CA GLY A 13 16.14 21.90 -5.62
C GLY A 13 16.51 21.50 -4.19
N THR A 14 16.54 22.45 -3.25
CA THR A 14 16.65 22.12 -1.82
C THR A 14 15.46 21.23 -1.45
N PRO A 15 15.68 19.99 -0.97
CA PRO A 15 14.58 19.09 -0.62
C PRO A 15 13.80 19.72 0.53
N THR A 16 12.54 20.08 0.28
CA THR A 16 11.63 20.46 1.36
C THR A 16 11.04 19.18 1.94
N GLY A 17 11.42 18.85 3.18
CA GLY A 17 10.88 17.68 3.87
C GLY A 17 9.38 17.82 4.17
N ILE A 18 8.73 16.70 4.49
CA ILE A 18 7.32 16.69 4.92
C ILE A 18 7.23 17.39 6.29
N ARG A 19 6.63 18.58 6.34
CA ARG A 19 6.59 19.41 7.57
C ARG A 19 5.45 19.06 8.53
N ARG A 20 4.34 18.51 8.02
CA ARG A 20 3.12 18.21 8.78
C ARG A 20 2.41 16.99 8.20
N PRO A 21 2.83 15.77 8.54
CA PRO A 21 2.04 14.59 8.19
C PRO A 21 0.70 14.68 8.91
N THR A 22 -0.39 14.72 8.14
CA THR A 22 -1.74 14.58 8.70
C THR A 22 -2.07 13.10 8.75
N ASN A 23 -2.48 12.62 9.92
CA ASN A 23 -3.18 11.34 10.00
C ASN A 23 -4.57 11.62 9.44
N ALA A 24 -4.78 11.37 8.14
CA ALA A 24 -6.13 11.31 7.60
C ALA A 24 -6.90 10.36 8.53
N THR A 25 -7.97 10.86 9.15
CA THR A 25 -8.86 10.07 10.00
C THR A 25 -9.06 8.75 9.30
N THR A 26 -8.62 7.66 9.93
CA THR A 26 -8.73 6.32 9.39
C THR A 26 -10.15 6.21 8.85
N VAL A 27 -10.29 6.16 7.52
CA VAL A 27 -11.56 5.77 6.90
C VAL A 27 -11.99 4.57 7.71
N THR A 28 -13.18 4.61 8.31
CA THR A 28 -13.71 3.47 9.05
C THR A 28 -13.85 2.35 8.03
N VAL A 29 -12.76 1.61 7.82
CA VAL A 29 -12.75 0.45 6.94
C VAL A 29 -13.74 -0.48 7.61
N PRO A 30 -14.82 -0.88 6.92
CA PRO A 30 -15.81 -1.75 7.53
C PRO A 30 -15.04 -2.96 8.07
N THR A 31 -15.13 -3.18 9.38
CA THR A 31 -14.18 -3.98 10.16
C THR A 31 -14.14 -5.46 9.74
N ASN A 32 -15.07 -5.87 8.89
CA ASN A 32 -15.25 -7.23 8.41
C ASN A 32 -14.96 -7.43 6.91
N ILE A 33 -14.43 -6.44 6.18
CA ILE A 33 -14.01 -6.71 4.79
C ILE A 33 -12.73 -7.55 4.80
N ARG A 34 -12.79 -8.70 4.14
CA ARG A 34 -11.68 -9.64 4.01
C ARG A 34 -11.21 -9.71 2.58
N TYR A 35 -9.90 -9.76 2.39
CA TYR A 35 -9.28 -9.98 1.09
C TYR A 35 -8.40 -11.22 1.12
N ASN A 36 -8.42 -12.04 0.06
CA ASN A 36 -7.41 -13.08 -0.09
C ASN A 36 -6.05 -12.49 -0.48
N LEU A 37 -5.01 -13.32 -0.57
CA LEU A 37 -3.65 -12.89 -0.94
C LEU A 37 -3.52 -12.37 -2.39
N LYS A 38 -4.53 -12.58 -3.23
CA LYS A 38 -4.62 -12.02 -4.59
C LYS A 38 -5.30 -10.64 -4.61
N GLY A 39 -5.72 -10.11 -3.45
CA GLY A 39 -6.41 -8.83 -3.35
C GLY A 39 -7.90 -8.89 -3.68
N GLN A 40 -8.48 -10.08 -3.81
CA GLN A 40 -9.91 -10.25 -4.09
C GLN A 40 -10.70 -10.24 -2.78
N ARG A 41 -11.86 -9.57 -2.75
CA ARG A 41 -12.76 -9.60 -1.59
C ARG A 41 -13.35 -11.00 -1.43
N VAL A 42 -13.39 -11.50 -0.20
CA VAL A 42 -13.97 -12.81 0.14
C VAL A 42 -15.05 -12.68 1.21
N ASP A 43 -15.89 -13.69 1.31
CA ASP A 43 -16.94 -13.78 2.33
C ASP A 43 -16.38 -14.13 3.73
N GLU A 44 -17.29 -14.19 4.71
CA GLU A 44 -16.94 -14.48 6.10
C GLU A 44 -16.66 -15.97 6.41
N HIS A 45 -16.96 -16.87 5.47
CA HIS A 45 -16.75 -18.32 5.59
C HIS A 45 -15.52 -18.83 4.83
N TYR A 46 -14.82 -17.94 4.10
CA TYR A 46 -13.59 -18.27 3.38
C TYR A 46 -12.51 -18.82 4.34
N LYS A 47 -11.98 -19.99 3.99
CA LYS A 47 -10.91 -20.66 4.74
C LYS A 47 -9.54 -20.32 4.16
N GLY A 48 -8.56 -20.13 5.03
CA GLY A 48 -7.17 -19.83 4.65
C GLY A 48 -6.70 -18.47 5.14
N ILE A 49 -5.70 -17.91 4.46
CA ILE A 49 -5.09 -16.63 4.84
C ILE A 49 -5.86 -15.47 4.21
N VAL A 50 -6.31 -14.54 5.04
CA VAL A 50 -7.01 -13.33 4.61
C VAL A 50 -6.38 -12.08 5.21
N VAL A 51 -6.57 -10.95 4.54
CA VAL A 51 -6.17 -9.61 4.99
C VAL A 51 -7.41 -8.88 5.48
N VAL A 52 -7.37 -8.42 6.74
CA VAL A 52 -8.43 -7.61 7.37
C VAL A 52 -7.75 -6.41 8.02
N ASN A 53 -8.20 -5.19 7.67
CA ASN A 53 -7.62 -3.94 8.19
C ASN A 53 -6.08 -3.88 8.07
N GLY A 54 -5.54 -4.38 6.96
CA GLY A 54 -4.09 -4.46 6.71
C GLY A 54 -3.33 -5.55 7.46
N LYS A 55 -4.01 -6.36 8.30
CA LYS A 55 -3.41 -7.47 9.05
C LYS A 55 -3.75 -8.80 8.39
N LYS A 56 -2.76 -9.70 8.29
CA LYS A 56 -2.97 -11.07 7.81
C LYS A 56 -3.44 -11.95 8.96
N ILE A 57 -4.52 -12.71 8.74
CA ILE A 57 -5.11 -13.65 9.71
C ILE A 57 -5.40 -15.00 9.03
N ILE A 58 -5.40 -16.08 9.81
CA ILE A 58 -5.77 -17.42 9.33
C ILE A 58 -7.19 -17.72 9.80
N VAL A 59 -8.07 -18.07 8.86
CA VAL A 59 -9.44 -18.52 9.12
C VAL A 59 -9.51 -20.03 8.87
N LYS A 60 -10.03 -20.78 9.85
CA LYS A 60 -10.14 -22.25 9.83
C LYS A 60 -11.53 -22.71 9.41
#